data_AF-A0A0N1FFG9-F1
#
_entry.id   AF-A0A0N1FFG9-F1
#
_cell.length_a   1.000
_cell.length_b   1.000
_cell.length_c   1.000
_cell.angle_alpha   90.00
_cell.angle_beta   90.00
_cell.angle_gamma   90.00
#
_symmetry.space_group_name_H-M   'P 1'
#
loop_
_entity.id
_entity.type
_entity.pdbx_description
1 polymer ?
#
loop_
_entity_poly.entity_id
_entity_poly.type
_entity_poly.pdbx_seq_one_letter_code
_entity_poly.pdbx_strand_id
1 'polypeptide(L)'
;MSHGMNPDIIKRLRRAQGHLGTVVGMVETGRDVPDVVQQLQAVEKALEKVKELLIFDHIEHHLFDHGQAATPEMRRTIDGLKALTKYL
;
A
#
# COMPACT_ATOMS: atom_id res chain seq x y z
N MET A 1 -19.73 -4.55 10.43
CA MET A 1 -18.66 -5.15 11.25
C MET A 1 -17.36 -4.53 10.77
N SER A 2 -16.51 -4.02 11.68
CA SER A 2 -15.26 -3.39 11.28
C SER A 2 -14.34 -4.45 10.71
N HIS A 3 -14.19 -4.45 9.38
CA HIS A 3 -13.24 -5.29 8.67
C HIS A 3 -11.85 -4.83 9.09
N GLY A 4 -11.20 -5.59 9.96
CA GLY A 4 -9.88 -5.25 10.47
C GLY A 4 -8.89 -5.20 9.33
N MET A 5 -8.37 -4.00 9.04
CA MET A 5 -7.30 -3.80 8.06
C MET A 5 -6.21 -4.86 8.24
N ASN A 6 -5.83 -5.52 7.15
CA ASN A 6 -4.78 -6.52 7.14
C ASN A 6 -3.56 -6.03 7.96
N PRO A 7 -3.12 -6.76 9.01
CA PRO A 7 -2.01 -6.35 9.87
C PRO A 7 -0.71 -6.00 9.13
N ASP A 8 -0.51 -6.56 7.93
CA ASP A 8 0.66 -6.25 7.10
C ASP A 8 0.59 -4.86 6.46
N ILE A 9 -0.62 -4.32 6.20
CA ILE A 9 -0.83 -2.94 5.77
C ILE A 9 -0.36 -1.99 6.88
N ILE A 10 -0.76 -2.26 8.13
CA ILE A 10 -0.33 -1.47 9.29
C ILE A 10 1.20 -1.51 9.47
N LYS A 11 1.82 -2.69 9.31
CA LYS A 11 3.30 -2.79 9.37
C LYS A 11 3.98 -1.97 8.29
N ARG A 12 3.45 -1.96 7.06
CA ARG A 12 4.01 -1.17 5.94
C ARG A 12 3.86 0.33 6.18
N LEU A 13 2.68 0.78 6.66
CA LEU A 13 2.46 2.17 7.06
C LEU A 13 3.44 2.61 8.15
N ARG A 14 3.67 1.80 9.19
CA ARG A 14 4.64 2.12 10.24
C ARG A 14 6.07 2.25 9.70
N ARG A 15 6.46 1.43 8.72
CA ARG A 15 7.77 1.57 8.05
C ARG A 15 7.85 2.88 7.26
N ALA A 16 6.83 3.22 6.48
CA ALA A 16 6.78 4.48 5.74
C ALA A 16 6.80 5.69 6.68
N GLN A 17 6.10 5.63 7.82
CA GLN A 17 6.14 6.65 8.87
C GLN A 17 7.55 6.85 9.43
N GLY A 18 8.25 5.76 9.77
CA GLY A 18 9.64 5.84 10.24
C GLY A 18 10.58 6.45 9.20
N HIS A 19 10.43 6.05 7.93
CA HIS A 19 11.22 6.60 6.82
C HIS A 19 10.94 8.09 6.62
N LEU A 20 9.68 8.52 6.66
CA LEU A 20 9.32 9.94 6.63
C LEU A 20 9.96 10.71 7.79
N GLY A 21 10.01 10.13 9.00
CA GLY A 21 10.73 10.71 10.13
C GLY A 21 12.22 10.97 9.83
N THR A 22 12.88 10.03 9.14
CA THR A 22 14.26 10.25 8.66
C THR A 22 14.35 11.42 7.67
N VAL A 23 13.42 11.51 6.72
CA VAL A 23 13.38 12.61 5.74
C VAL A 23 13.20 13.96 6.43
N VAL A 24 12.31 14.05 7.43
CA VAL A 24 12.13 15.24 8.26
C VAL A 24 13.45 15.64 8.92
N GLY A 25 14.14 14.68 9.57
CA GLY A 25 15.45 14.93 10.17
C GLY A 25 16.51 15.38 9.17
N MET A 26 16.47 14.90 7.92
CA MET A 26 17.37 15.38 6.86
C MET A 26 17.12 16.85 6.51
N VAL A 27 15.85 17.27 6.46
CA VAL A 27 15.50 18.67 6.22
C VAL A 27 15.92 19.55 7.40
N GLU A 28 15.65 19.11 8.64
CA GLU A 28 16.01 19.84 9.86
C GLU A 28 17.52 20.04 10.01
N THR A 29 18.32 19.06 9.57
CA THR A 29 19.79 19.10 9.63
C THR A 29 20.43 19.75 8.39
N GLY A 30 19.63 20.27 7.45
CA GLY A 30 20.13 20.97 6.27
C GLY A 30 20.91 20.07 5.30
N ARG A 31 20.49 18.81 5.15
CA ARG A 31 21.08 17.89 4.15
C ARG A 31 20.86 18.40 2.73
N ASP A 32 21.69 17.91 1.80
CA ASP A 32 21.63 18.29 0.40
C ASP A 32 20.28 17.94 -0.24
N VAL A 33 19.75 18.85 -1.06
CA VAL A 33 18.38 18.76 -1.60
C VAL A 33 18.17 17.50 -2.46
N PRO A 34 19.09 17.09 -3.35
CA PRO A 34 18.98 15.84 -4.09
C PRO A 34 18.83 14.60 -3.20
N ASP A 35 19.58 14.52 -2.10
CA ASP A 35 19.47 13.41 -1.14
C ASP A 35 18.07 13.37 -0.51
N VAL A 36 17.55 14.53 -0.08
CA VAL A 36 16.22 14.66 0.53
C VAL A 36 15.14 14.24 -0.46
N VAL A 37 15.20 14.73 -1.70
CA VAL A 37 14.23 14.42 -2.76
C VAL A 37 14.24 12.92 -3.08
N GLN A 38 15.43 12.30 -3.15
CA GLN A 38 15.53 10.87 -3.39
C GLN A 38 14.88 10.04 -2.27
N GLN A 39 15.11 10.41 -1.01
CA GLN A 39 14.49 9.71 0.12
C GLN A 39 12.98 9.94 0.18
N LEU A 40 12.50 11.15 -0.15
CA LEU A 40 11.08 11.44 -0.23
C LEU A 40 10.40 10.59 -1.33
N GLN A 41 11.03 10.43 -2.48
CA GLN A 41 10.52 9.55 -3.55
C GLN A 41 10.41 8.09 -3.10
N ALA A 42 11.34 7.62 -2.25
CA ALA A 42 11.26 6.27 -1.70
C ALA A 42 10.06 6.12 -0.74
N VAL A 43 9.76 7.15 0.06
CA VAL A 43 8.56 7.19 0.91
C VAL A 43 7.29 7.17 0.05
N GLU A 44 7.23 7.98 -1.01
CA GLU A 44 6.09 8.02 -1.94
C GLU A 44 5.81 6.64 -2.56
N LYS A 45 6.84 5.97 -3.08
CA LYS A 45 6.72 4.61 -3.63
C LYS A 45 6.25 3.60 -2.58
N ALA A 46 6.70 3.74 -1.33
CA ALA A 46 6.23 2.87 -0.24
C ALA A 46 4.73 3.08 0.03
N LEU A 47 4.26 4.34 0.04
CA LEU A 47 2.86 4.69 0.23
C LEU A 47 1.99 4.25 -0.95
N GLU A 48 2.48 4.36 -2.18
CA GLU A 48 1.81 3.86 -3.37
C GLU A 48 1.52 2.35 -3.26
N LYS A 49 2.50 1.56 -2.80
CA LYS A 49 2.29 0.11 -2.57
C LYS A 49 1.33 -0.18 -1.43
N VAL A 50 1.25 0.67 -0.41
CA VAL A 50 0.22 0.53 0.62
C VAL A 50 -1.16 0.84 0.05
N LYS A 51 -1.29 1.91 -0.74
CA LYS A 51 -2.54 2.30 -1.42
C LYS A 51 -3.07 1.18 -2.32
N GLU A 52 -2.21 0.57 -3.13
CA GLU A 52 -2.57 -0.61 -3.95
C GLU A 52 -3.14 -1.73 -3.08
N LEU A 53 -2.45 -2.10 -1.99
CA LEU A 53 -2.90 -3.16 -1.09
C LEU A 53 -4.23 -2.86 -0.42
N LEU A 54 -4.46 -1.61 0.00
CA LEU A 54 -5.73 -1.17 0.59
C LEU A 54 -6.90 -1.34 -0.37
N ILE A 55 -6.71 -0.93 -1.63
CA ILE A 55 -7.72 -1.06 -2.68
C ILE A 55 -8.04 -2.54 -2.91
N PHE A 56 -7.02 -3.40 -2.93
CA PHE A 56 -7.22 -4.84 -3.11
C PHE A 56 -7.92 -5.53 -1.96
N ASP A 57 -7.48 -5.25 -0.73
CA ASP A 57 -8.10 -5.76 0.48
C ASP A 57 -9.60 -5.42 0.47
N HIS A 58 -9.93 -4.16 0.11
CA HIS A 58 -11.31 -3.71 -0.02
C HIS A 58 -12.09 -4.43 -1.13
N ILE A 59 -11.53 -4.57 -2.34
CA ILE A 59 -12.17 -5.27 -3.47
C ILE A 59 -12.42 -6.74 -3.12
N GLU A 60 -11.44 -7.44 -2.55
CA GLU A 60 -11.59 -8.84 -2.14
C GLU A 60 -12.68 -8.99 -1.10
N HIS A 61 -12.70 -8.14 -0.08
CA HIS A 61 -13.75 -8.16 0.93
C HIS A 61 -15.13 -8.00 0.30
N HIS A 62 -15.35 -6.99 -0.56
CA HIS A 62 -16.68 -6.80 -1.15
C HIS A 62 -17.11 -7.89 -2.15
N LEU A 63 -16.17 -8.50 -2.89
CA LEU A 63 -16.49 -9.55 -3.84
C LEU A 63 -16.73 -10.92 -3.18
N PHE A 64 -16.16 -11.17 -2.00
CA PHE A 64 -16.24 -12.46 -1.33
C PHE A 64 -17.21 -12.51 -0.14
N ASP A 65 -17.59 -11.36 0.44
CA ASP A 65 -18.44 -11.31 1.63
C ASP A 65 -19.96 -11.39 1.30
N HIS A 66 -20.33 -11.57 0.03
CA HIS A 66 -21.74 -11.72 -0.41
C HIS A 66 -22.27 -13.16 -0.34
N GLY A 67 -21.69 -14.01 0.52
CA GLY A 67 -22.26 -15.33 0.86
C GLY A 67 -22.14 -16.42 -0.23
N GLN A 68 -21.50 -16.14 -1.36
CA GLN A 68 -21.13 -17.15 -2.34
C GLN A 68 -19.63 -17.44 -2.23
N ALA A 69 -19.29 -18.71 -2.01
CA ALA A 69 -17.90 -19.14 -2.15
C ALA A 69 -17.41 -18.74 -3.54
N ALA A 70 -16.36 -17.93 -3.61
CA ALA A 70 -15.85 -17.51 -4.90
C ALA A 70 -15.45 -18.71 -5.75
N THR A 71 -15.98 -18.75 -6.96
CA THR A 71 -15.57 -19.73 -7.95
C THR A 71 -14.08 -19.53 -8.26
N PRO A 72 -13.35 -20.60 -8.62
CA PRO A 72 -11.96 -20.49 -9.05
C PRO A 72 -11.75 -19.47 -10.18
N GLU A 73 -12.77 -19.28 -11.03
CA GLU A 73 -12.75 -18.33 -12.15
C GLU A 73 -12.85 -16.87 -11.68
N MET A 74 -13.72 -16.57 -10.71
CA MET A 74 -13.79 -15.25 -10.06
C MET A 74 -12.44 -14.87 -9.44
N ARG A 75 -11.78 -15.83 -8.80
CA ARG A 75 -10.47 -15.61 -8.17
C ARG A 75 -9.37 -15.27 -9.18
N ARG A 76 -9.36 -15.95 -10.34
CA ARG A 76 -8.44 -15.63 -11.45
C ARG A 76 -8.69 -14.23 -12.03
N THR A 77 -9.95 -13.81 -12.16
CA THR A 77 -10.28 -12.46 -12.62
C THR A 77 -9.78 -11.39 -11.64
N ILE A 78 -9.94 -11.63 -10.33
CA ILE A 78 -9.42 -10.73 -9.29
C ILE A 78 -7.89 -10.69 -9.32
N ASP A 79 -7.21 -11.83 -9.50
CA ASP A 79 -5.76 -11.87 -9.66
C ASP A 79 -5.28 -11.13 -10.91
N GLY A 80 -6.05 -11.18 -12.00
CA GLY A 80 -5.82 -10.40 -13.22
C GLY A 80 -5.94 -8.89 -13.00
N LEU A 81 -7.01 -8.45 -12.34
CA LEU A 81 -7.17 -7.05 -11.92
C LEU A 81 -6.05 -6.62 -10.98
N LYS A 82 -5.61 -7.52 -10.08
CA LYS A 82 -4.47 -7.31 -9.19
C LYS A 82 -3.16 -7.06 -9.92
N ALA A 83 -2.94 -7.74 -11.03
CA ALA A 83 -1.77 -7.53 -11.86
C ALA A 83 -1.79 -6.14 -12.54
N LEU A 84 -2.97 -5.66 -12.95
CA LEU A 84 -3.12 -4.40 -13.67
C LEU A 84 -2.89 -3.16 -12.82
N THR A 85 -3.25 -3.16 -11.52
CA THR A 85 -3.00 -1.95 -10.71
C THR A 85 -1.52 -1.72 -10.40
N LYS A 86 -0.62 -2.68 -10.69
CA LYS A 86 0.83 -2.45 -10.59
C LYS A 86 1.33 -1.37 -11.55
N TYR A 87 0.48 -0.96 -12.51
CA TYR A 87 0.74 0.03 -13.54
C TYR A 87 -0.07 1.33 -13.35
N LEU A 88 -0.80 1.47 -12.23
CA LEU A 88 -1.51 2.69 -11.81
C LEU A 88 -0.66 3.50 -10.83
#